data_AF-A0A7M2WXG8-F1
#
_entry.id   AF-A0A7M2WXG8-F1
#
_cell.length_a   1.000
_cell.length_b   1.000
_cell.length_c   1.000
_cell.angle_alpha   90.00
_cell.angle_beta   90.00
_cell.angle_gamma   90.00
#
_symmetry.space_group_name_H-M   'P 1'
#
loop_
_entity.id
_entity.type
_entity.pdbx_description
1 polymer ?
#
loop_
_entity_poly.entity_id
_entity_poly.type
_entity_poly.pdbx_seq_one_letter_code
_entity_poly.pdbx_strand_id
1 'polypeptide(L)'
;MGKKQPPKPYWEMNAAELAEATKELDRPIPASKLRSLTKTEKAQFEKARKSPARSVFVLRDAEGVTLLRLDPAVLKSATKYAADHQMSLSDVINRSLKGMLAMVG
;
A
#
# COMPACT_ATOMS: atom_id res chain seq x y z
N MET A 1 -33.23 36.79 -8.10
CA MET A 1 -32.75 35.46 -7.65
C MET A 1 -31.24 35.51 -7.52
N GLY A 2 -30.71 35.53 -6.28
CA GLY A 2 -29.26 35.61 -6.05
C GLY A 2 -28.58 34.29 -6.40
N LYS A 3 -27.58 34.33 -7.28
CA LYS A 3 -26.73 33.17 -7.60
C LYS A 3 -25.94 32.79 -6.34
N LYS A 4 -26.15 31.58 -5.81
CA LYS A 4 -25.28 31.01 -4.76
C LYS A 4 -23.87 30.87 -5.33
N GLN A 5 -22.87 31.44 -4.65
CA GLN A 5 -21.47 31.27 -5.03
C GLN A 5 -21.07 29.79 -4.91
N PRO A 6 -20.19 29.28 -5.80
CA PRO A 6 -19.67 27.93 -5.68
C PRO A 6 -18.86 27.80 -4.37
N PRO A 7 -18.99 26.66 -3.66
CA PRO A 7 -18.18 26.42 -2.47
C PRO A 7 -16.69 26.44 -2.83
N LYS A 8 -15.86 26.93 -1.89
CA LYS A 8 -14.40 26.92 -2.05
C LYS A 8 -13.91 25.50 -2.32
N PRO A 9 -12.83 25.32 -3.10
CA PRO A 9 -12.16 24.04 -3.19
C PRO A 9 -11.57 23.59 -1.85
N TYR A 10 -11.48 22.28 -1.61
CA TYR A 10 -11.04 21.73 -0.31
C TYR A 10 -9.59 22.11 0.05
N TRP A 11 -8.73 22.39 -0.94
CA TRP A 11 -7.34 22.83 -0.73
C TRP A 11 -7.21 24.30 -0.30
N GLU A 12 -8.29 25.08 -0.40
CA GLU A 12 -8.38 26.48 0.05
C GLU A 12 -9.15 26.63 1.38
N MET A 13 -9.66 25.52 1.94
CA MET A 13 -10.41 25.52 3.20
C MET A 13 -9.49 25.51 4.41
N ASN A 14 -9.89 26.23 5.47
CA ASN A 14 -9.23 26.13 6.77
C ASN A 14 -9.65 24.84 7.51
N ALA A 15 -8.97 24.51 8.61
CA ALA A 15 -9.25 23.28 9.37
C ALA A 15 -10.69 23.19 9.91
N ALA A 16 -11.31 24.31 10.27
CA ALA A 16 -12.69 24.35 10.78
C ALA A 16 -13.72 24.18 9.65
N GLU A 17 -13.46 24.78 8.48
CA GLU A 17 -14.27 24.61 7.26
C GLU A 17 -14.21 23.16 6.77
N LEU A 18 -13.02 22.53 6.82
CA LEU A 18 -12.85 21.11 6.51
C LEU A 18 -13.60 20.22 7.51
N ALA A 19 -13.50 20.49 8.80
CA ALA A 19 -14.20 19.73 9.84
C ALA A 19 -15.72 19.72 9.63
N GLU A 20 -16.31 20.88 9.32
CA GLU A 20 -17.75 21.00 9.06
C GLU A 20 -18.14 20.29 7.75
N ALA A 21 -17.29 20.34 6.71
CA ALA A 21 -17.51 19.61 5.47
C ALA A 21 -17.41 18.08 5.64
N THR A 22 -16.52 17.60 6.53
CA THR A 22 -16.35 16.16 6.80
C THR A 22 -17.37 15.60 7.78
N LYS A 23 -18.08 16.44 8.51
CA LYS A 23 -19.10 16.06 9.51
C LYS A 23 -20.25 15.23 8.94
N GLU A 24 -20.50 15.34 7.64
CA GLU A 24 -21.46 14.50 6.93
C GLU A 24 -21.01 13.02 6.84
N LEU A 25 -19.70 12.77 6.87
CA LEU A 25 -19.09 11.44 6.79
C LEU A 25 -19.06 10.71 8.14
N ASP A 26 -19.20 11.44 9.25
CA ASP A 26 -19.29 10.86 10.60
C ASP A 26 -20.60 10.11 10.82
N ARG A 27 -21.63 10.37 9.99
CA ARG A 27 -22.91 9.68 10.08
C ARG A 27 -22.79 8.30 9.44
N PRO A 28 -23.32 7.25 10.08
CA PRO A 28 -23.34 5.92 9.48
C PRO A 28 -24.07 5.99 8.14
N ILE A 29 -23.43 5.47 7.09
CA ILE A 29 -24.00 5.47 5.74
C ILE A 29 -25.29 4.65 5.78
N PRO A 30 -26.45 5.22 5.40
CA PRO A 30 -27.71 4.49 5.41
C PRO A 30 -27.63 3.29 4.46
N ALA A 31 -28.05 2.13 4.93
CA ALA A 31 -27.94 0.86 4.20
C ALA A 31 -28.64 0.90 2.83
N SER A 32 -29.64 1.76 2.65
CA SER A 32 -30.32 2.00 1.38
C SER A 32 -29.44 2.62 0.28
N LYS A 33 -28.33 3.28 0.64
CA LYS A 33 -27.35 3.82 -0.31
C LYS A 33 -26.23 2.83 -0.66
N LEU A 34 -26.19 1.69 0.02
CA LEU A 34 -25.20 0.65 -0.24
C LEU A 34 -25.77 -0.31 -1.28
N ARG A 35 -25.05 -0.52 -2.38
CA ARG A 35 -25.34 -1.61 -3.31
C ARG A 35 -24.65 -2.89 -2.85
N SER A 36 -25.29 -4.03 -3.05
CA SER A 36 -24.60 -5.31 -2.90
C SER A 36 -23.43 -5.41 -3.88
N LEU A 37 -22.30 -5.92 -3.42
CA LEU A 37 -21.16 -6.24 -4.28
C LEU A 37 -21.58 -7.26 -5.36
N THR A 38 -21.16 -6.99 -6.59
CA THR A 38 -21.29 -7.95 -7.70
C THR A 38 -20.43 -9.19 -7.46
N LYS A 39 -20.67 -10.27 -8.21
CA LYS A 39 -19.91 -11.52 -8.06
C LYS A 39 -18.40 -11.32 -8.24
N THR A 40 -18.00 -10.47 -9.20
CA THR A 40 -16.60 -10.15 -9.48
C THR A 40 -15.97 -9.35 -8.33
N GLU A 41 -16.70 -8.35 -7.81
CA GLU A 41 -16.24 -7.53 -6.67
C GLU A 41 -16.13 -8.35 -5.38
N LYS A 42 -17.07 -9.27 -5.13
CA LYS A 42 -16.98 -10.22 -4.00
C LYS A 42 -15.73 -11.08 -4.12
N ALA A 43 -15.43 -11.59 -5.31
CA ALA A 43 -14.23 -12.41 -5.53
C ALA A 43 -12.94 -11.62 -5.28
N GLN A 44 -12.87 -10.36 -5.71
CA GLN A 44 -11.73 -9.47 -5.45
C GLN A 44 -11.60 -9.14 -3.96
N PHE A 45 -12.71 -8.85 -3.29
CA PHE A 45 -12.75 -8.59 -1.84
C PHE A 45 -12.24 -9.79 -1.05
N GLU A 46 -12.74 -11.00 -1.35
CA GLU A 46 -12.29 -12.23 -0.71
C GLU A 46 -10.82 -12.53 -1.00
N LYS A 47 -10.35 -12.27 -2.23
CA LYS A 47 -8.93 -12.41 -2.60
C LYS A 47 -8.04 -11.45 -1.79
N ALA A 48 -8.46 -10.20 -1.63
CA ALA A 48 -7.75 -9.21 -0.84
C ALA A 48 -7.74 -9.56 0.66
N ARG A 49 -8.81 -10.17 1.18
CA ARG A 49 -8.90 -10.62 2.58
C ARG A 49 -8.05 -11.83 2.92
N LYS A 50 -7.80 -12.72 1.96
CA LYS A 50 -7.14 -14.03 2.19
C LYS A 50 -5.62 -13.97 2.26
N SER A 51 -4.98 -12.93 1.74
CA SER A 51 -3.51 -12.85 1.73
C SER A 51 -3.01 -11.69 2.59
N PRO A 52 -1.92 -11.85 3.35
CA PRO A 52 -1.13 -10.69 3.75
C PRO A 52 -0.70 -9.97 2.48
N ALA A 53 -1.00 -8.67 2.39
CA ALA A 53 -0.66 -7.86 1.23
C ALA A 53 0.87 -7.80 1.08
N ARG A 54 1.44 -8.74 0.32
CA ARG A 54 2.82 -8.63 -0.16
C ARG A 54 2.78 -7.67 -1.35
N SER A 55 3.03 -6.40 -1.08
CA SER A 55 3.34 -5.42 -2.13
C SER A 55 4.61 -5.88 -2.85
N VAL A 56 4.45 -6.40 -4.07
CA VAL A 56 5.58 -6.65 -4.96
C VAL A 56 5.93 -5.30 -5.58
N PHE A 57 6.97 -4.66 -5.05
CA PHE A 57 7.54 -3.48 -5.67
C PHE A 57 8.23 -3.90 -6.97
N VAL A 58 7.70 -3.46 -8.10
CA VAL A 58 8.40 -3.55 -9.38
C VAL A 58 9.41 -2.41 -9.41
N LEU A 59 10.68 -2.74 -9.22
CA LEU A 59 11.79 -1.80 -9.37
C LEU A 59 11.88 -1.42 -10.85
N ARG A 60 11.53 -0.18 -11.19
CA ARG A 60 11.54 0.34 -12.57
C ARG A 60 12.95 0.43 -13.18
N ASP A 61 14.00 0.38 -12.34
CA ASP A 61 15.41 0.57 -12.73
C ASP A 61 16.25 -0.71 -12.59
N ALA A 62 15.63 -1.89 -12.45
CA ALA A 62 16.38 -3.14 -12.41
C ALA A 62 16.70 -3.63 -13.83
N GLU A 63 17.99 -3.63 -14.22
CA GLU A 63 18.48 -4.14 -15.52
C GLU A 63 18.39 -5.67 -15.69
N GLY A 64 17.46 -6.33 -15.00
CA GLY A 64 17.24 -7.76 -15.13
C GLY A 64 16.59 -8.41 -13.91
N VAL A 65 16.02 -9.59 -14.14
CA VAL A 65 15.51 -10.47 -13.08
C VAL A 65 16.47 -11.65 -12.95
N THR A 66 17.16 -11.74 -11.81
CA THR A 66 17.98 -12.91 -11.47
C THR A 66 17.19 -13.81 -10.52
N LEU A 67 16.98 -15.06 -10.94
CA LEU A 67 16.38 -16.09 -10.09
C LEU A 67 17.49 -16.79 -9.30
N LEU A 68 17.39 -16.74 -7.97
CA LEU A 68 18.35 -17.36 -7.05
C LEU A 68 17.64 -18.44 -6.23
N ARG A 69 18.30 -19.59 -6.05
CA ARG A 69 17.87 -20.60 -5.08
C ARG A 69 18.63 -20.37 -3.79
N LEU A 70 17.89 -20.17 -2.70
CA LEU A 70 18.44 -19.97 -1.36
C LEU A 70 18.20 -21.20 -0.51
N ASP A 71 19.11 -21.44 0.42
CA ASP A 71 18.87 -22.40 1.50
C ASP A 71 17.60 -21.98 2.29
N PRO A 72 16.70 -22.93 2.65
CA PRO A 72 15.47 -22.60 3.37
C PRO A 72 15.67 -21.86 4.70
N ALA A 73 16.74 -22.16 5.43
CA ALA A 73 17.05 -21.50 6.71
C ALA A 73 17.48 -20.05 6.49
N VAL A 74 18.25 -19.80 5.43
CA VAL A 74 18.66 -18.45 5.03
C VAL A 74 17.44 -17.64 4.58
N LEU A 75 16.58 -18.23 3.75
CA LEU A 75 15.35 -17.57 3.30
C LEU A 75 14.45 -17.21 4.48
N LYS A 76 14.28 -18.11 5.46
CA LYS A 76 13.49 -17.86 6.66
C LYS A 76 14.04 -16.69 7.48
N SER A 77 15.36 -16.66 7.67
CA SER A 77 16.04 -15.62 8.44
C SER A 77 15.96 -14.26 7.74
N ALA A 78 16.20 -14.22 6.43
CA ALA A 78 16.09 -13.01 5.62
C ALA A 78 14.65 -12.46 5.60
N THR A 79 13.65 -13.35 5.51
CA THR A 79 12.24 -12.95 5.56
C THR A 79 11.86 -12.36 6.91
N LYS A 80 12.35 -12.95 8.00
CA LYS A 80 12.13 -12.39 9.35
C LYS A 80 12.77 -11.01 9.49
N TYR A 81 14.03 -10.88 9.10
CA TYR A 81 14.76 -9.61 9.14
C TYR A 81 14.05 -8.52 8.31
N ALA A 82 13.57 -8.87 7.12
CA ALA A 82 12.82 -7.97 6.25
C ALA A 82 11.54 -7.46 6.93
N ALA A 83 10.80 -8.34 7.62
CA ALA A 83 9.59 -7.96 8.35
C ALA A 83 9.91 -7.04 9.53
N ASP A 84 10.95 -7.37 10.31
CA ASP A 84 11.35 -6.59 11.50
C ASP A 84 11.81 -5.17 11.12
N HIS A 85 12.36 -4.98 9.91
CA HIS A 85 12.90 -3.70 9.43
C HIS A 85 12.02 -2.99 8.38
N GLN A 86 10.80 -3.49 8.14
CA GLN A 86 9.86 -2.93 7.14
C GLN A 86 10.47 -2.82 5.73
N MET A 87 11.22 -3.83 5.33
CA MET A 87 11.92 -3.90 4.04
C MET A 87 11.34 -5.02 3.15
N SER A 88 11.55 -4.92 1.83
CA SER A 88 11.31 -6.07 0.96
C SER A 88 12.46 -7.08 1.04
N LEU A 89 12.18 -8.35 0.75
CA LEU A 89 13.23 -9.37 0.68
C LEU A 89 14.31 -9.01 -0.36
N SER A 90 13.90 -8.42 -1.47
CA SER A 90 14.82 -7.92 -2.52
C SER A 90 15.75 -6.83 -1.99
N ASP A 91 15.25 -5.91 -1.15
CA ASP A 91 16.08 -4.86 -0.57
C ASP A 91 17.11 -5.43 0.42
N VAL A 92 16.73 -6.43 1.22
CA VAL A 92 17.65 -7.14 2.12
C VAL A 92 18.77 -7.80 1.32
N ILE A 93 18.42 -8.52 0.24
CA ILE A 93 19.39 -9.16 -0.65
C ILE A 93 20.31 -8.11 -1.27
N ASN A 94 19.75 -7.05 -1.86
CA ASN A 94 20.54 -6.00 -2.52
C ASN A 94 21.47 -5.26 -1.54
N ARG A 95 21.02 -4.95 -0.31
CA ARG A 95 21.89 -4.34 0.71
C ARG A 95 23.02 -5.27 1.11
N SER A 96 22.73 -6.56 1.30
CA SER A 96 23.76 -7.55 1.65
C SER A 96 24.81 -7.68 0.54
N LEU A 97 24.39 -7.74 -0.73
CA LEU A 97 25.28 -7.79 -1.89
C LEU A 97 26.14 -6.54 -2.00
N LYS A 98 25.54 -5.35 -1.85
CA LYS A 98 26.28 -4.07 -1.83
C LYS A 98 27.34 -4.05 -0.72
N GLY A 99 27.00 -4.49 0.48
CA GLY A 99 27.93 -4.57 1.60
C GLY A 99 29.08 -5.54 1.36
N MET A 100 28.79 -6.72 0.78
CA MET A 100 29.83 -7.70 0.42
C MET A 100 30.76 -7.19 -0.68
N LEU A 101 30.22 -6.58 -1.73
CA LEU A 101 31.02 -6.03 -2.83
C LEU A 101 31.90 -4.86 -2.38
N ALA A 102 31.42 -4.03 -1.45
CA ALA A 102 32.21 -2.93 -0.88
C ALA A 102 33.38 -3.38 -0.01
N MET A 103 33.41 -4.64 0.45
CA MET A 103 34.57 -5.21 1.15
C MET A 103 35.59 -5.87 0.22
N VAL A 104 35.21 -6.12 -1.03
CA VAL A 104 36.03 -6.82 -2.03
C VAL A 104 36.65 -5.86 -3.04
N GLY A 105 36.04 -4.70 -3.27
CA GLY A 105 36.58 -3.60 -4.10
C GLY A 105 37.36 -2.59 -3.27
#